data_AF-A0A927VG14-F1
#
_entry.id   AF-A0A927VG14-F1
#
_cell.length_a   1.000
_cell.length_b   1.000
_cell.length_c   1.000
_cell.angle_alpha   90.00
_cell.angle_beta   90.00
_cell.angle_gamma   90.00
#
_symmetry.space_group_name_H-M   'P 1'
#
loop_
_entity.id
_entity.type
_entity.pdbx_description
1 polymer ?
#
loop_
_entity_poly.entity_id
_entity_poly.type
_entity_poly.pdbx_seq_one_letter_code
_entity_poly.pdbx_strand_id
1 'polypeptide(L)'
;MNKKMENYYWVRIYDFKLSDNEKDKGYSYLDGTKGVLLDEYYVSGEELTRDKAKEIVKKRSNVNRFAKPRKSDGLYAILMDSSKSYADYHCTKVHTKCLCCGKDIQGRYYGFPKETLDGKEYFFCDWKCKEKFQADVGMIEGEWQSREGFNSTKNIGYIYHIYNRKMDKHYVGQSLYMPFFRWQEHVKSKLKGDICDLMFEVITEVPYDHRKSDVDNKKILNDLEAWWIQKFINEFGEDNVMNITKPTLKISDFIQKWERLVDGEVDMFTYEDLVRTESEG
;
A
#
# COMPACT_ATOMS: atom_id res chain seq x y z
N MET A 1 -44.25 -22.94 -3.07
CA MET A 1 -44.32 -22.60 -1.63
C MET A 1 -43.79 -21.19 -1.46
N ASN A 2 -44.60 -20.25 -0.97
CA ASN A 2 -44.11 -18.91 -0.65
C ASN A 2 -43.10 -19.03 0.51
N LYS A 3 -41.84 -18.71 0.23
CA LYS A 3 -40.78 -18.66 1.24
C LYS A 3 -41.16 -17.55 2.22
N LYS A 4 -41.57 -17.90 3.44
CA LYS A 4 -41.89 -16.91 4.47
C LYS A 4 -40.69 -16.00 4.68
N MET A 5 -40.92 -14.70 4.70
CA MET A 5 -39.87 -13.71 4.95
C MET A 5 -39.47 -13.78 6.43
N GLU A 6 -38.25 -14.24 6.69
CA GLU A 6 -37.60 -14.08 7.99
C GLU A 6 -37.08 -12.66 8.12
N ASN A 7 -37.44 -11.98 9.22
CA ASN A 7 -36.92 -10.67 9.54
C ASN A 7 -35.74 -10.82 10.50
N TYR A 8 -34.74 -9.95 10.33
CA TYR A 8 -33.52 -9.94 11.14
C TYR A 8 -33.36 -8.55 11.75
N TYR A 9 -33.04 -8.50 13.04
CA TYR A 9 -32.74 -7.28 13.75
C TYR A 9 -31.37 -7.35 14.41
N TRP A 10 -30.56 -6.32 14.21
CA TRP A 10 -29.28 -6.13 14.89
C TRP A 10 -29.51 -5.34 16.18
N VAL A 11 -29.12 -5.92 17.31
CA VAL A 11 -29.31 -5.38 18.65
C VAL A 11 -27.96 -4.96 19.21
N ARG A 12 -27.87 -3.72 19.70
CA ARG A 12 -26.69 -3.20 20.42
C ARG A 12 -27.14 -2.62 21.75
N ILE A 13 -26.56 -3.11 22.84
CA ILE A 13 -26.89 -2.68 24.21
C ILE A 13 -25.79 -1.75 24.72
N TYR A 14 -26.19 -0.58 25.19
CA TYR A 14 -25.27 0.43 25.70
C TYR A 14 -25.58 0.77 27.15
N ASP A 15 -24.52 0.99 27.94
CA ASP A 15 -24.59 1.68 29.23
C ASP A 15 -24.20 3.14 29.02
N PHE A 16 -25.16 4.03 29.18
CA PHE A 16 -24.95 5.45 29.04
C PHE A 16 -24.83 6.09 30.43
N LYS A 17 -23.72 6.77 30.68
CA LYS A 17 -23.46 7.54 31.89
C LYS A 17 -23.15 8.98 31.52
N LEU A 18 -23.84 9.92 32.15
CA LEU A 18 -23.54 11.35 32.11
C LEU A 18 -22.47 11.63 33.15
N SER A 19 -21.32 12.16 32.72
CA SER A 19 -20.37 12.71 33.69
C SER A 19 -20.95 13.97 34.35
N ASP A 20 -20.51 14.29 35.57
CA ASP A 20 -21.02 15.47 36.30
C ASP A 20 -20.79 16.78 35.52
N ASN A 21 -19.72 16.86 34.73
CA ASN A 21 -19.42 17.99 33.84
C ASN A 21 -20.31 18.07 32.60
N GLU A 22 -21.03 17.00 32.25
CA GLU A 22 -21.91 16.91 31.07
C GLU A 22 -23.38 17.13 31.41
N LYS A 23 -23.77 17.06 32.69
CA LYS A 23 -25.14 17.32 33.15
C LYS A 23 -25.58 18.77 32.90
N ASP A 24 -24.61 19.69 32.90
CA ASP A 24 -24.83 21.14 32.74
C ASP A 24 -24.55 21.65 31.31
N LYS A 25 -23.99 20.81 30.43
CA LYS A 25 -23.70 21.17 29.04
C LYS A 25 -24.93 20.84 28.17
N GLY A 26 -25.43 21.84 27.44
CA GLY A 26 -26.63 21.73 26.61
C GLY A 26 -26.61 20.58 25.59
N TYR A 27 -27.81 20.22 25.11
CA TYR A 27 -28.11 19.04 24.27
C TYR A 27 -27.17 18.78 23.09
N SER A 28 -26.57 19.81 22.47
CA SER A 28 -25.71 19.64 21.29
C SER A 28 -24.40 18.91 21.58
N TYR A 29 -23.89 18.96 22.82
CA TYR A 29 -22.64 18.30 23.19
C TYR A 29 -22.80 16.79 23.40
N LEU A 30 -24.02 16.35 23.76
CA LEU A 30 -24.33 14.96 24.09
C LEU A 30 -24.65 14.09 22.86
N ASP A 31 -24.84 14.65 21.67
CA ASP A 31 -25.35 13.88 20.51
C ASP A 31 -24.30 12.91 19.92
N GLY A 32 -23.01 13.12 20.21
CA GLY A 32 -21.91 12.32 19.67
C GLY A 32 -21.60 11.01 20.40
N THR A 33 -22.00 10.84 21.66
CA THR A 33 -21.56 9.69 22.50
C THR A 33 -22.66 8.63 22.63
N LYS A 34 -22.38 7.36 22.30
CA LYS A 34 -23.38 6.26 22.42
C LYS A 34 -23.34 5.54 23.79
N GLY A 35 -22.42 5.93 24.68
CA GLY A 35 -22.13 5.18 25.90
C GLY A 35 -21.22 3.97 25.63
N VAL A 36 -21.02 3.13 26.66
CA VAL A 36 -20.21 1.92 26.58
C VAL A 36 -21.05 0.80 25.98
N LEU A 37 -20.60 0.20 24.87
CA LEU A 37 -21.26 -0.98 24.31
C LEU A 37 -21.03 -2.18 25.25
N LEU A 38 -22.12 -2.75 25.77
CA LEU A 38 -22.08 -3.89 26.69
C LEU A 38 -22.31 -5.23 25.99
N ASP A 39 -23.21 -5.28 25.01
CA ASP A 39 -23.57 -6.50 24.31
C ASP A 39 -24.04 -6.20 22.88
N GLU A 40 -23.89 -7.17 22.00
CA GLU A 40 -24.25 -7.10 20.60
C GLU A 40 -24.66 -8.47 20.06
N TYR A 41 -25.87 -8.54 19.49
CA TYR A 41 -26.41 -9.79 18.96
C TYR A 41 -27.51 -9.56 17.93
N TYR A 42 -28.00 -10.66 17.36
CA TYR A 42 -29.09 -10.66 16.39
C TYR A 42 -30.31 -11.37 16.95
N VAL A 43 -31.48 -10.90 16.54
CA VAL A 43 -32.77 -11.55 16.76
C VAL A 43 -33.40 -11.78 15.39
N SER A 44 -33.82 -13.01 15.12
CA SER A 44 -34.47 -13.38 13.87
C SER A 44 -35.68 -14.27 14.10
N GLY A 45 -36.59 -14.28 13.13
CA GLY A 45 -37.75 -15.18 13.13
C GLY A 45 -38.71 -14.93 11.98
N GLU A 46 -39.55 -15.92 11.68
CA GLU A 46 -40.64 -15.78 10.73
C GLU A 46 -41.64 -14.73 11.22
N GLU A 47 -42.00 -13.77 10.35
CA GLU A 47 -42.98 -12.71 10.67
C GLU A 47 -42.66 -11.93 11.97
N LEU A 48 -41.36 -11.85 12.31
CA LEU A 48 -40.89 -11.13 13.48
C LEU A 48 -41.08 -9.63 13.25
N THR A 49 -42.00 -9.03 14.00
CA THR A 49 -42.19 -7.58 14.00
C THR A 49 -41.19 -6.90 14.94
N ARG A 50 -40.95 -5.62 14.71
CA ARG A 50 -40.04 -4.80 15.54
C ARG A 50 -40.43 -4.82 17.01
N ASP A 51 -41.71 -4.79 17.33
CA ASP A 51 -42.17 -4.81 18.74
C ASP A 51 -42.00 -6.19 19.40
N LYS A 52 -42.23 -7.28 18.66
CA LYS A 52 -41.89 -8.63 19.15
C LYS A 52 -40.38 -8.76 19.39
N ALA A 53 -39.54 -8.20 18.51
CA ALA A 53 -38.10 -8.16 18.70
C ALA A 53 -37.69 -7.36 19.95
N LYS A 54 -38.33 -6.21 20.22
CA LYS A 54 -38.11 -5.46 21.47
C LYS A 54 -38.45 -6.29 22.70
N GLU A 55 -39.54 -7.05 22.69
CA GLU A 55 -39.91 -7.93 23.82
C GLU A 55 -38.89 -9.04 24.05
N ILE A 56 -38.32 -9.61 22.99
CA ILE A 56 -37.21 -10.57 23.09
C ILE A 56 -35.99 -9.91 23.74
N VAL A 57 -35.62 -8.71 23.30
CA VAL A 57 -34.48 -7.94 23.85
C VAL A 57 -34.69 -7.60 25.31
N LYS A 58 -35.90 -7.14 25.70
CA LYS A 58 -36.27 -6.88 27.10
C LYS A 58 -36.04 -8.10 27.97
N LYS A 59 -36.54 -9.27 27.54
CA LYS A 59 -36.42 -10.52 28.29
C LYS A 59 -34.97 -11.02 28.39
N ARG A 60 -34.22 -10.96 27.29
CA ARG A 60 -32.84 -11.47 27.23
C ARG A 60 -31.84 -10.57 27.97
N SER A 61 -31.93 -9.26 27.76
CA SER A 61 -30.91 -8.31 28.20
C SER A 61 -31.36 -7.41 29.35
N ASN A 62 -32.59 -7.57 29.84
CA ASN A 62 -33.18 -6.76 30.92
C ASN A 62 -33.17 -5.24 30.61
N VAL A 63 -33.39 -4.87 29.35
CA VAL A 63 -33.34 -3.48 28.86
C VAL A 63 -34.73 -3.02 28.46
N ASN A 64 -35.22 -1.96 29.10
CA ASN A 64 -36.56 -1.40 28.85
C ASN A 64 -36.57 -0.18 27.90
N ARG A 65 -35.41 0.41 27.61
CA ARG A 65 -35.27 1.62 26.78
C ARG A 65 -34.71 1.25 25.41
N PHE A 66 -35.31 1.77 24.33
CA PHE A 66 -34.88 1.53 22.94
C PHE A 66 -34.41 2.80 22.22
N ALA A 67 -34.10 3.83 23.01
CA ALA A 67 -33.57 5.09 22.57
C ALA A 67 -32.60 5.60 23.64
N LYS A 68 -31.59 6.35 23.20
CA LYS A 68 -30.60 6.93 24.10
C LYS A 68 -31.30 7.79 25.18
N PRO A 69 -31.00 7.58 26.47
CA PRO A 69 -31.47 8.45 27.55
C PRO A 69 -30.98 9.89 27.34
N ARG A 70 -31.88 10.87 27.50
CA ARG A 70 -31.58 12.29 27.24
C ARG A 70 -31.14 13.08 28.47
N LYS A 71 -31.58 12.70 29.66
CA LYS A 71 -31.41 13.47 30.90
C LYS A 71 -31.01 12.60 32.10
N SER A 72 -30.68 11.34 31.86
CA SER A 72 -30.41 10.37 32.92
C SER A 72 -29.51 9.26 32.43
N ASP A 73 -28.87 8.59 33.38
CA ASP A 73 -28.07 7.41 33.10
C ASP A 73 -28.95 6.19 32.82
N GLY A 74 -28.32 5.17 32.26
CA GLY A 74 -28.81 3.80 32.27
C GLY A 74 -28.76 3.11 30.93
N LEU A 75 -29.19 1.86 30.97
CA LEU A 75 -29.12 0.95 29.84
C LEU A 75 -30.16 1.31 28.77
N TYR A 76 -29.74 1.24 27.51
CA TYR A 76 -30.65 1.27 26.38
C TYR A 76 -30.17 0.38 25.24
N ALA A 77 -31.11 -0.06 24.42
CA ALA A 77 -30.86 -0.86 23.23
C ALA A 77 -31.07 -0.01 21.98
N ILE A 78 -30.24 -0.24 20.97
CA ILE A 78 -30.53 0.18 19.60
C ILE A 78 -30.93 -1.07 18.82
N LEU A 79 -32.09 -1.01 18.19
CA LEU A 79 -32.61 -2.08 17.33
C LEU A 79 -32.58 -1.58 15.88
N MET A 80 -31.82 -2.23 15.01
CA MET A 80 -31.72 -1.87 13.60
C MET A 80 -32.23 -3.01 12.74
N ASP A 81 -32.87 -2.69 11.63
CA ASP A 81 -33.25 -3.69 10.64
C ASP A 81 -31.97 -4.25 10.02
N SER A 82 -31.95 -5.55 9.77
CA SER A 82 -30.78 -6.27 9.26
C SER A 82 -31.22 -7.34 8.25
N SER A 83 -30.25 -8.08 7.72
CA SER A 83 -30.48 -9.16 6.77
C SER A 83 -29.88 -10.47 7.26
N LYS A 84 -30.38 -11.57 6.73
CA LYS A 84 -29.81 -12.90 6.94
C LYS A 84 -28.32 -12.92 6.65
N SER A 85 -27.90 -12.40 5.50
CA SER A 85 -26.50 -12.36 5.09
C SER A 85 -25.62 -11.64 6.10
N TYR A 86 -26.10 -10.55 6.70
CA TYR A 86 -25.35 -9.79 7.70
C TYR A 86 -25.28 -10.53 9.05
N ALA A 87 -26.39 -11.13 9.48
CA ALA A 87 -26.43 -11.95 10.69
C ALA A 87 -25.51 -13.18 10.59
N ASP A 88 -25.56 -13.89 9.45
CA ASP A 88 -24.72 -15.05 9.17
C ASP A 88 -23.23 -14.66 9.16
N TYR A 89 -22.88 -13.52 8.54
CA TYR A 89 -21.51 -13.01 8.53
C TYR A 89 -20.93 -12.80 9.94
N HIS A 90 -21.75 -12.31 10.87
CA HIS A 90 -21.32 -11.95 12.23
C HIS A 90 -21.46 -13.09 13.27
N CYS A 91 -22.37 -14.03 13.04
CA CYS A 91 -22.70 -15.08 14.02
C CYS A 91 -22.21 -16.48 13.63
N THR A 92 -21.94 -16.73 12.35
CA THR A 92 -21.47 -18.04 11.90
C THR A 92 -20.08 -18.31 12.47
N LYS A 93 -19.92 -19.47 13.11
CA LYS A 93 -18.61 -19.96 13.54
C LYS A 93 -18.01 -20.82 12.44
N VAL A 94 -16.76 -20.54 12.11
CA VAL A 94 -15.97 -21.32 11.17
C VAL A 94 -15.01 -22.20 11.98
N HIS A 95 -14.92 -23.47 11.58
CA HIS A 95 -13.92 -24.41 12.06
C HIS A 95 -13.36 -25.14 10.83
N THR A 96 -12.18 -24.72 10.37
CA THR A 96 -11.58 -25.22 9.13
C THR A 96 -10.06 -25.07 9.18
N LYS A 97 -9.37 -25.28 8.06
CA LYS A 97 -7.92 -25.07 7.92
C LYS A 97 -7.64 -23.87 7.01
N CYS A 98 -6.55 -23.16 7.30
CA CYS A 98 -6.03 -22.12 6.42
C CYS A 98 -5.55 -22.73 5.10
N LEU A 99 -6.02 -22.19 3.97
CA LEU A 99 -5.64 -22.70 2.65
C LEU A 99 -4.14 -22.51 2.34
N CYS A 100 -3.51 -21.46 2.86
CA CYS A 100 -2.08 -21.17 2.63
C CYS A 100 -1.15 -22.03 3.50
N CYS A 101 -1.38 -22.08 4.82
CA CYS A 101 -0.44 -22.69 5.76
C CYS A 101 -0.92 -23.98 6.45
N GLY A 102 -2.16 -24.41 6.21
CA GLY A 102 -2.74 -25.64 6.75
C GLY A 102 -3.11 -25.60 8.25
N LYS A 103 -2.85 -24.50 8.96
CA LYS A 103 -3.20 -24.34 10.38
C LYS A 103 -4.71 -24.41 10.60
N ASP A 104 -5.11 -25.03 11.70
CA ASP A 104 -6.51 -25.02 12.14
C ASP A 104 -6.93 -23.60 12.54
N ILE A 105 -8.09 -23.17 12.06
CA ILE A 105 -8.69 -21.89 12.38
C ILE A 105 -10.08 -22.11 12.97
N GLN A 106 -10.34 -21.41 14.07
CA GLN A 106 -11.63 -21.42 14.75
C GLN A 106 -11.99 -20.00 15.18
N GLY A 107 -13.17 -19.53 14.79
CA GLY A 107 -13.61 -18.19 15.12
C GLY A 107 -14.88 -17.79 14.40
N ARG A 108 -15.21 -16.50 14.43
CA ARG A 108 -16.37 -15.96 13.71
C ARG A 108 -16.01 -15.76 12.24
N TYR A 109 -16.98 -15.99 11.37
CA TYR A 109 -16.83 -15.96 9.92
C TYR A 109 -16.22 -14.64 9.39
N TYR A 110 -16.66 -13.49 9.90
CA TYR A 110 -16.07 -12.18 9.54
C TYR A 110 -14.61 -11.98 9.96
N GLY A 111 -14.11 -12.78 10.90
CA GLY A 111 -12.78 -12.61 11.50
C GLY A 111 -11.64 -13.10 10.61
N PHE A 112 -11.95 -13.78 9.50
CA PHE A 112 -10.96 -14.42 8.64
C PHE A 112 -11.02 -13.88 7.21
N PRO A 113 -9.86 -13.58 6.60
CA PRO A 113 -9.80 -13.37 5.16
C PRO A 113 -10.20 -14.66 4.42
N LYS A 114 -10.73 -14.49 3.22
CA LYS A 114 -11.30 -15.59 2.44
C LYS A 114 -11.21 -15.33 0.94
N GLU A 115 -11.30 -16.40 0.17
CA GLU A 115 -11.41 -16.37 -1.28
C GLU A 115 -12.41 -17.40 -1.79
N THR A 116 -13.05 -17.10 -2.92
CA THR A 116 -13.94 -18.05 -3.60
C THR A 116 -13.24 -18.60 -4.83
N LEU A 117 -12.99 -19.92 -4.84
CA LEU A 117 -12.35 -20.64 -5.93
C LEU A 117 -13.30 -21.76 -6.38
N ASP A 118 -13.63 -21.81 -7.67
CA ASP A 118 -14.55 -22.80 -8.26
C ASP A 118 -15.89 -22.94 -7.50
N GLY A 119 -16.43 -21.80 -7.03
CA GLY A 119 -17.69 -21.74 -6.27
C GLY A 119 -17.59 -22.27 -4.83
N LYS A 120 -16.40 -22.59 -4.33
CA LYS A 120 -16.14 -22.96 -2.93
C LYS A 120 -15.38 -21.85 -2.22
N GLU A 121 -15.81 -21.54 -1.00
CA GLU A 121 -15.15 -20.55 -0.17
C GLU A 121 -14.04 -21.19 0.67
N TYR A 122 -12.87 -20.58 0.65
CA TYR A 122 -11.69 -20.98 1.40
C TYR A 122 -11.25 -19.85 2.32
N PHE A 123 -10.65 -20.21 3.46
CA PHE A 123 -10.32 -19.26 4.53
C PHE A 123 -8.81 -19.20 4.78
N PHE A 124 -8.37 -18.07 5.32
CA PHE A 124 -6.98 -17.81 5.70
C PHE A 124 -6.90 -17.41 7.18
N CYS A 125 -5.79 -17.76 7.85
CA CYS A 125 -5.60 -17.38 9.25
C CYS A 125 -5.33 -15.88 9.44
N ASP A 126 -4.77 -15.22 8.42
CA ASP A 126 -4.47 -13.79 8.39
C ASP A 126 -4.36 -13.29 6.94
N TRP A 127 -4.27 -11.96 6.77
CA TRP A 127 -4.16 -11.32 5.45
C TRP A 127 -2.85 -11.67 4.75
N LYS A 128 -1.76 -11.91 5.48
CA LYS A 128 -0.47 -12.29 4.89
C LYS A 128 -0.55 -13.66 4.21
N CYS A 129 -1.24 -14.62 4.82
CA CYS A 129 -1.51 -15.93 4.22
C CYS A 129 -2.39 -15.82 2.98
N LYS A 130 -3.37 -14.90 2.98
CA LYS A 130 -4.19 -14.63 1.80
C LYS A 130 -3.36 -14.03 0.66
N GLU A 131 -2.61 -12.97 0.93
CA GLU A 131 -1.76 -12.29 -0.04
C GLU A 131 -0.70 -13.23 -0.62
N LYS A 132 -0.02 -14.00 0.24
CA LYS A 132 0.95 -15.01 -0.18
C LYS A 132 0.31 -16.04 -1.11
N PHE A 133 -0.84 -16.61 -0.73
CA PHE A 133 -1.55 -17.55 -1.58
C PHE A 133 -1.90 -16.93 -2.93
N GLN A 134 -2.45 -15.71 -2.94
CA GLN A 134 -2.81 -15.01 -4.17
C GLN A 134 -1.60 -14.74 -5.08
N ALA A 135 -0.43 -14.42 -4.52
CA ALA A 135 0.80 -14.29 -5.28
C ALA A 135 1.27 -15.66 -5.84
N ASP A 136 1.27 -16.70 -5.00
CA ASP A 136 1.72 -18.05 -5.38
C ASP A 136 0.85 -18.67 -6.49
N VAL A 137 -0.46 -18.39 -6.50
CA VAL A 137 -1.40 -18.88 -7.55
C VAL A 137 -1.56 -17.91 -8.73
N GLY A 138 -0.78 -16.83 -8.79
CA GLY A 138 -0.86 -15.85 -9.88
C GLY A 138 -2.18 -15.07 -9.93
N MET A 139 -2.92 -14.99 -8.83
CA MET A 139 -4.12 -14.14 -8.72
C MET A 139 -3.76 -12.66 -8.52
N ILE A 140 -2.58 -12.38 -7.99
CA ILE A 140 -1.94 -11.07 -8.06
C ILE A 140 -0.83 -11.19 -9.10
N GLU A 141 -1.18 -11.09 -10.38
CA GLU A 141 -0.20 -10.68 -11.38
C GLU A 141 0.19 -9.24 -11.04
N GLY A 142 1.49 -8.95 -10.95
CA GLY A 142 1.95 -7.58 -10.73
C GLY A 142 1.25 -6.61 -11.70
N GLU A 143 0.96 -5.40 -11.23
CA GLU A 143 0.21 -4.43 -12.03
C GLU A 143 0.80 -4.29 -13.43
N TRP A 144 -0.07 -4.37 -14.45
CA TRP A 144 0.30 -4.10 -15.84
C TRP A 144 0.85 -2.67 -15.92
N GLN A 145 2.17 -2.55 -15.95
CA GLN A 145 2.84 -1.26 -16.08
C GLN A 145 2.68 -0.80 -17.53
N SER A 146 1.89 0.24 -17.75
CA SER A 146 1.82 0.89 -19.05
C SER A 146 2.96 1.90 -19.19
N ARG A 147 3.44 2.10 -20.42
CA ARG A 147 4.47 3.10 -20.74
C ARG A 147 4.08 4.50 -20.25
N GLU A 148 2.79 4.80 -20.20
CA GLU A 148 2.23 6.12 -19.86
C GLU A 148 1.81 6.27 -18.39
N GLY A 149 1.59 5.17 -17.66
CA GLY A 149 1.08 5.18 -16.27
C GLY A 149 2.04 5.81 -15.26
N PHE A 150 3.32 5.93 -15.61
CA PHE A 150 4.37 6.44 -14.73
C PHE A 150 4.51 7.97 -14.72
N ASN A 151 3.77 8.71 -15.57
CA ASN A 151 3.71 10.18 -15.56
C ASN A 151 3.12 10.76 -14.25
N SER A 152 2.66 9.92 -13.33
CA SER A 152 2.26 10.31 -11.96
C SER A 152 3.44 10.51 -11.00
N THR A 153 4.63 9.99 -11.35
CA THR A 153 5.85 10.25 -10.59
C THR A 153 6.52 11.51 -11.12
N LYS A 154 6.94 12.37 -10.21
CA LYS A 154 7.54 13.69 -10.47
C LYS A 154 8.95 13.59 -11.08
N ASN A 155 9.17 12.73 -12.08
CA ASN A 155 10.47 12.43 -12.67
C ASN A 155 10.51 12.85 -14.16
N ILE A 156 11.61 13.46 -14.61
CA ILE A 156 11.91 13.76 -16.02
C ILE A 156 12.21 12.46 -16.77
N GLY A 157 12.88 11.53 -16.10
CA GLY A 157 13.34 10.28 -16.69
C GLY A 157 14.38 9.57 -15.82
N TYR A 158 15.06 8.62 -16.43
CA TYR A 158 16.00 7.71 -15.79
C TYR A 158 17.28 7.62 -16.61
N ILE A 159 18.42 7.55 -15.92
CA ILE A 159 19.69 7.08 -16.47
C ILE A 159 19.86 5.63 -16.01
N TYR A 160 20.06 4.72 -16.97
CA TYR A 160 20.25 3.30 -16.73
C TYR A 160 21.59 2.82 -17.26
N HIS A 161 22.06 1.71 -16.73
CA HIS A 161 23.25 1.00 -17.20
C HIS A 161 22.93 -0.43 -17.58
N ILE A 162 23.63 -0.89 -18.61
CA ILE A 162 23.64 -2.28 -19.07
C ILE A 162 25.09 -2.74 -19.04
N TYR A 163 25.36 -3.77 -18.24
CA TYR A 163 26.67 -4.41 -18.17
C TYR A 163 26.63 -5.76 -18.88
N ASN A 164 27.55 -5.99 -19.81
CA ASN A 164 27.79 -7.30 -20.39
C ASN A 164 28.94 -7.97 -19.64
N ARG A 165 28.62 -8.95 -18.79
CA ARG A 165 29.58 -9.67 -17.94
C ARG A 165 30.58 -10.50 -18.74
N LYS A 166 30.18 -10.95 -19.93
CA LYS A 166 31.00 -11.82 -20.78
C LYS A 166 32.08 -11.04 -21.52
N MET A 167 31.76 -9.83 -21.97
CA MET A 167 32.65 -8.97 -22.73
C MET A 167 33.34 -7.91 -21.87
N ASP A 168 32.96 -7.78 -20.61
CA ASP A 168 33.34 -6.71 -19.69
C ASP A 168 33.10 -5.32 -20.30
N LYS A 169 31.88 -5.12 -20.81
CA LYS A 169 31.48 -3.88 -21.49
C LYS A 169 30.31 -3.21 -20.82
N HIS A 170 30.36 -1.87 -20.75
CA HIS A 170 29.37 -1.02 -20.10
C HIS A 170 28.61 -0.22 -21.15
N TYR A 171 27.32 -0.02 -20.95
CA TYR A 171 26.51 0.89 -21.75
C TYR A 171 25.64 1.73 -20.84
N VAL A 172 25.69 3.04 -21.01
CA VAL A 172 24.82 3.99 -20.30
C VAL A 172 23.76 4.49 -21.27
N GLY A 173 22.52 4.57 -20.83
CA GLY A 173 21.45 5.14 -21.64
C GLY A 173 20.42 5.89 -20.80
N GLN A 174 19.63 6.72 -21.46
CA GLN A 174 18.50 7.41 -20.84
C GLN A 174 17.13 6.92 -21.32
N SER A 175 16.10 7.16 -20.50
CA SER A 175 14.69 6.91 -20.84
C SER A 175 13.76 7.89 -20.11
N LEU A 176 12.74 8.42 -20.79
CA LEU A 176 11.66 9.19 -20.14
C LEU A 176 10.71 8.30 -19.34
N TYR A 177 10.64 7.02 -19.71
CA TYR A 177 9.78 6.02 -19.08
C TYR A 177 10.62 5.00 -18.31
N MET A 178 9.96 4.12 -17.56
CA MET A 178 10.61 3.01 -16.85
C MET A 178 11.66 2.29 -17.72
N PRO A 179 12.92 2.16 -17.24
CA PRO A 179 14.03 1.62 -18.03
C PRO A 179 13.78 0.22 -18.60
N PHE A 180 12.94 -0.59 -17.95
CA PHE A 180 12.54 -1.91 -18.41
C PHE A 180 12.10 -1.94 -19.88
N PHE A 181 11.33 -0.95 -20.35
CA PHE A 181 10.92 -0.90 -21.77
C PHE A 181 12.10 -0.72 -22.73
N ARG A 182 13.07 0.10 -22.36
CA ARG A 182 14.29 0.30 -23.16
C ARG A 182 15.21 -0.90 -23.10
N TRP A 183 15.28 -1.58 -21.95
CA TRP A 183 16.02 -2.83 -21.82
C TRP A 183 15.47 -3.92 -22.73
N GLN A 184 14.14 -4.06 -22.83
CA GLN A 184 13.52 -4.99 -23.78
C GLN A 184 13.93 -4.70 -25.23
N GLU A 185 13.99 -3.42 -25.63
CA GLU A 185 14.44 -3.03 -26.97
C GLU A 185 15.91 -3.41 -27.21
N HIS A 186 16.79 -3.17 -26.23
CA HIS A 186 18.20 -3.55 -26.31
C HIS A 186 18.39 -5.07 -26.40
N VAL A 187 17.66 -5.84 -25.58
CA VAL A 187 17.65 -7.31 -25.63
C VAL A 187 17.21 -7.80 -27.01
N LYS A 188 16.11 -7.27 -27.54
CA LYS A 188 15.60 -7.65 -28.88
C LYS A 188 16.61 -7.33 -29.98
N SER A 189 17.35 -6.23 -29.87
CA SER A 189 18.35 -5.83 -30.86
C SER A 189 19.60 -6.72 -30.88
N LYS A 190 19.89 -7.41 -29.76
CA LYS A 190 21.13 -8.17 -29.51
C LYS A 190 22.44 -7.39 -29.68
N LEU A 191 22.38 -6.06 -29.85
CA LEU A 191 23.57 -5.23 -30.07
C LEU A 191 24.48 -5.12 -28.84
N LYS A 192 23.95 -5.38 -27.64
CA LYS A 192 24.70 -5.32 -26.38
C LYS A 192 25.14 -6.68 -25.87
N GLY A 193 24.67 -7.76 -26.49
CA GLY A 193 24.94 -9.15 -26.08
C GLY A 193 23.67 -9.99 -25.97
N ASP A 194 23.84 -11.23 -25.51
CA ASP A 194 22.73 -12.12 -25.15
C ASP A 194 22.18 -11.73 -23.77
N ILE A 195 20.87 -11.83 -23.57
CA ILE A 195 20.21 -11.46 -22.31
C ILE A 195 20.83 -12.17 -21.09
N CYS A 196 21.31 -13.41 -21.24
CA CYS A 196 21.92 -14.16 -20.15
C CYS A 196 23.25 -13.55 -19.68
N ASP A 197 23.91 -12.78 -20.54
CA ASP A 197 25.18 -12.11 -20.26
C ASP A 197 24.98 -10.68 -19.72
N LEU A 198 23.76 -10.14 -19.83
CA LEU A 198 23.43 -8.76 -19.48
C LEU A 198 22.94 -8.61 -18.04
N MET A 199 23.45 -7.59 -17.35
CA MET A 199 22.89 -7.05 -16.13
C MET A 199 22.32 -5.66 -16.40
N PHE A 200 21.20 -5.35 -15.75
CA PHE A 200 20.47 -4.10 -15.93
C PHE A 200 20.33 -3.38 -14.61
N GLU A 201 20.61 -2.09 -14.60
CA GLU A 201 20.47 -1.26 -13.40
C GLU A 201 19.99 0.14 -13.73
N VAL A 202 19.28 0.77 -12.79
CA VAL A 202 18.96 2.19 -12.82
C VAL A 202 20.00 2.91 -11.99
N ILE A 203 20.77 3.79 -12.62
CA ILE A 203 21.86 4.53 -11.96
C ILE A 203 21.33 5.81 -11.32
N THR A 204 20.37 6.47 -11.98
CA THR A 204 19.83 7.74 -11.50
C THR A 204 18.39 7.92 -11.94
N GLU A 205 17.52 8.19 -10.99
CA GLU A 205 16.20 8.77 -11.25
C GLU A 205 16.33 10.29 -11.29
N VAL A 206 15.85 10.93 -12.36
CA VAL A 206 16.01 12.37 -12.55
C VAL A 206 14.68 13.05 -12.22
N PRO A 207 14.60 13.84 -11.13
CA PRO A 207 13.36 14.50 -10.73
C PRO A 207 12.99 15.66 -11.66
N TYR A 208 11.70 15.86 -11.87
CA TYR A 208 11.12 16.94 -12.69
C TYR A 208 11.11 18.26 -11.93
N ASP A 209 11.77 19.27 -12.50
CA ASP A 209 11.73 20.63 -11.96
C ASP A 209 10.57 21.40 -12.58
N HIS A 210 9.48 21.53 -11.81
CA HIS A 210 8.28 22.28 -12.22
C HIS A 210 8.51 23.77 -12.48
N ARG A 211 9.69 24.31 -12.12
CA ARG A 211 10.06 25.71 -12.40
C ARG A 211 10.72 25.88 -13.77
N LYS A 212 11.06 24.77 -14.44
CA LYS A 212 11.77 24.74 -15.72
C LYS A 212 10.83 24.27 -16.84
N SER A 213 11.11 24.69 -18.06
CA SER A 213 10.38 24.19 -19.23
C SER A 213 10.68 22.71 -19.48
N ASP A 214 9.83 22.02 -20.24
CA ASP A 214 10.11 20.64 -20.69
C ASP A 214 11.43 20.54 -21.48
N VAL A 215 11.78 21.59 -22.23
CA VAL A 215 13.02 21.68 -22.98
C VAL A 215 14.22 21.71 -22.04
N ASP A 216 14.16 22.51 -20.98
CA ASP A 216 15.23 22.62 -19.99
C ASP A 216 15.35 21.34 -19.15
N ASN A 217 14.23 20.75 -18.75
CA ASN A 217 14.19 19.46 -18.06
C ASN A 217 14.82 18.36 -18.92
N LYS A 218 14.49 18.30 -20.21
CA LYS A 218 15.11 17.34 -21.14
C LYS A 218 16.61 17.59 -21.34
N LYS A 219 17.05 18.85 -21.34
CA LYS A 219 18.47 19.19 -21.38
C LYS A 219 19.21 18.63 -20.15
N ILE A 220 18.63 18.75 -18.96
CA ILE A 220 19.21 18.18 -17.73
C ILE A 220 19.38 16.66 -17.85
N LEU A 221 18.37 15.95 -18.36
CA LEU A 221 18.46 14.51 -18.57
C LEU A 221 19.59 14.13 -19.54
N ASN A 222 19.72 14.86 -20.66
CA ASN A 222 20.82 14.66 -21.62
C ASN A 222 22.20 14.95 -21.00
N ASP A 223 22.31 16.05 -20.23
CA ASP A 223 23.56 16.45 -19.58
C ASP A 223 23.98 15.42 -18.51
N LEU A 224 23.03 14.79 -17.83
CA LEU A 224 23.28 13.70 -16.88
C LEU A 224 23.70 12.39 -17.58
N GLU A 225 23.07 12.03 -18.70
CA GLU A 225 23.50 10.88 -19.52
C GLU A 225 24.96 11.07 -19.97
N ALA A 226 25.29 12.25 -20.49
CA ALA A 226 26.64 12.62 -20.89
C ALA A 226 27.65 12.48 -19.74
N TRP A 227 27.27 12.96 -18.55
CA TRP A 227 28.12 12.88 -17.37
C TRP A 227 28.41 11.42 -16.97
N TRP A 228 27.38 10.57 -16.94
CA TRP A 228 27.55 9.16 -16.59
C TRP A 228 28.36 8.39 -17.63
N ILE A 229 28.17 8.66 -18.94
CA ILE A 229 29.02 8.09 -19.99
C ILE A 229 30.49 8.44 -19.71
N GLN A 230 30.78 9.70 -19.42
CA GLN A 230 32.17 10.11 -19.18
C GLN A 230 32.76 9.53 -17.89
N LYS A 231 31.96 9.43 -16.83
CA LYS A 231 32.38 8.77 -15.61
C LYS A 231 32.77 7.32 -15.86
N PHE A 232 31.96 6.57 -16.59
CA PHE A 232 32.26 5.18 -16.94
C PHE A 232 33.48 5.06 -17.86
N ILE A 233 33.67 5.98 -18.80
CA ILE A 233 34.89 6.01 -19.64
C ILE A 233 36.13 6.25 -18.77
N ASN A 234 36.06 7.17 -17.80
CA ASN A 234 37.17 7.46 -16.91
C ASN A 234 37.49 6.29 -15.97
N GLU A 235 36.48 5.57 -15.48
CA GLU A 235 36.63 4.46 -14.53
C GLU A 235 37.04 3.15 -15.21
N PHE A 236 36.43 2.81 -16.35
CA PHE A 236 36.58 1.50 -16.99
C PHE A 236 37.40 1.54 -18.29
N GLY A 237 37.73 2.74 -18.79
CA GLY A 237 38.42 2.94 -20.06
C GLY A 237 37.46 3.02 -21.24
N GLU A 238 37.85 3.82 -22.24
CA GLU A 238 37.02 4.13 -23.41
C GLU A 238 36.62 2.88 -24.21
N ASP A 239 37.55 1.93 -24.36
CA ASP A 239 37.31 0.68 -25.08
C ASP A 239 36.22 -0.17 -24.40
N ASN A 240 36.01 0.00 -23.10
CA ASN A 240 35.06 -0.78 -22.32
C ASN A 240 33.66 -0.15 -22.24
N VAL A 241 33.43 0.98 -22.91
CA VAL A 241 32.12 1.66 -22.96
C VAL A 241 31.52 1.61 -24.37
N MET A 242 30.35 0.97 -24.51
CA MET A 242 29.65 0.69 -25.78
C MET A 242 28.85 1.87 -26.35
N ASN A 243 28.96 3.06 -25.74
CA ASN A 243 28.29 4.26 -26.22
C ASN A 243 28.97 4.76 -27.50
N ILE A 244 28.22 4.78 -28.61
CA ILE A 244 28.73 5.22 -29.92
C ILE A 244 28.95 6.74 -29.91
N THR A 245 27.95 7.49 -29.43
CA THR A 245 28.05 8.94 -29.26
C THR A 245 28.59 9.22 -27.86
N LYS A 246 29.72 9.92 -27.78
CA LYS A 246 30.38 10.32 -26.54
C LYS A 246 30.24 11.84 -26.42
N PRO A 247 29.28 12.35 -25.64
CA PRO A 247 29.08 13.79 -25.53
C PRO A 247 30.30 14.43 -24.87
N THR A 248 30.89 15.43 -25.52
CA THR A 248 31.98 16.21 -24.91
C THR A 248 31.36 17.12 -23.85
N LEU A 249 31.54 16.79 -22.57
CA LEU A 249 31.20 17.71 -21.48
C LEU A 249 31.99 19.01 -21.70
N LYS A 250 31.31 20.16 -21.78
CA LYS A 250 32.02 21.43 -21.92
C LYS A 250 32.69 21.75 -20.59
N ILE A 251 33.94 22.24 -20.63
CA ILE A 251 34.73 22.64 -19.45
C ILE A 251 33.95 23.62 -18.54
N SER A 252 33.07 24.44 -19.11
CA SER A 252 32.16 25.32 -18.37
C SER A 252 31.23 24.59 -17.39
N ASP A 253 30.78 23.38 -17.76
CA ASP A 253 29.87 22.58 -16.95
C ASP A 253 30.61 21.90 -15.79
N PHE A 254 31.93 21.75 -15.90
CA PHE A 254 32.81 21.23 -14.85
C PHE A 254 33.17 22.32 -13.83
N ILE A 255 33.51 23.52 -14.29
CA ILE A 255 33.81 24.69 -13.43
C ILE A 255 32.62 25.00 -12.52
N GLN A 256 31.41 25.05 -13.08
CA GLN A 256 30.19 25.40 -12.34
C GLN A 256 29.73 24.32 -11.34
N LYS A 257 30.24 23.08 -11.46
CA LYS A 257 29.95 21.94 -10.57
C LYS A 257 31.04 21.77 -9.51
N TRP A 258 32.30 22.05 -9.86
CA TRP A 258 33.42 22.14 -8.94
C TRP A 258 33.25 23.30 -7.96
N GLU A 259 32.86 24.48 -8.44
CA GLU A 259 32.53 25.63 -7.58
C GLU A 259 31.44 25.28 -6.55
N ARG A 260 30.42 24.51 -6.94
CA ARG A 260 29.38 24.02 -6.02
C ARG A 260 29.86 22.97 -5.00
N LEU A 261 30.89 22.21 -5.32
CA LEU A 261 31.48 21.21 -4.42
C LEU A 261 32.51 21.84 -3.46
N VAL A 262 33.15 22.94 -3.87
CA VAL A 262 34.18 23.65 -3.10
C VAL A 262 33.61 24.75 -2.20
N ASP A 263 32.47 25.38 -2.55
CA ASP A 263 31.84 26.47 -1.78
C ASP A 263 30.92 26.01 -0.62
N GLY A 264 30.98 24.74 -0.19
CA GLY A 264 30.70 24.39 1.21
C GLY A 264 29.24 24.35 1.70
N GLU A 265 28.32 23.72 0.98
CA GLU A 265 27.04 23.27 1.57
C GLU A 265 26.71 21.84 1.16
N VAL A 266 27.38 20.85 1.74
CA VAL A 266 26.78 19.64 2.36
C VAL A 266 27.90 18.97 3.19
N ASP A 267 27.82 19.08 4.51
CA ASP A 267 28.56 18.19 5.40
C ASP A 267 27.91 16.80 5.37
N MET A 268 28.70 15.80 5.02
CA MET A 268 28.31 14.40 4.84
C MET A 268 28.20 13.67 6.18
N PHE A 269 27.42 12.59 6.25
CA PHE A 269 27.67 11.55 7.26
C PHE A 269 27.80 10.18 6.60
N THR A 270 28.99 9.61 6.70
CA THR A 270 29.19 8.17 6.51
C THR A 270 29.12 7.48 7.87
N TYR A 271 28.68 6.22 7.90
CA TYR A 271 28.51 5.42 9.12
C TYR A 271 29.82 5.23 9.91
N GLU A 272 30.96 5.49 9.28
CA GLU A 272 32.30 5.38 9.84
C GLU A 272 32.64 6.57 10.78
N ASP A 273 31.94 7.70 10.66
CA ASP A 273 32.18 8.89 11.48
C ASP A 273 31.48 8.84 12.86
N LEU A 274 30.52 7.92 13.06
CA LEU A 274 29.79 7.75 14.33
C LEU A 274 30.43 6.75 15.31
N VAL A 275 31.43 5.98 14.87
CA VAL A 275 32.05 4.91 15.69
C VAL A 275 33.42 5.31 16.25
N ARG A 276 33.96 6.46 15.84
CA ARG A 276 35.29 6.93 16.28
C ARG A 276 35.29 7.92 17.46
N THR A 277 34.14 8.30 17.99
CA THR A 277 34.02 9.35 19.01
C THR A 277 33.91 8.88 20.47
N GLU A 278 34.18 7.61 20.79
CA GLU A 278 34.22 7.13 22.19
C GLU A 278 35.56 6.53 22.65
N SER A 279 36.65 6.67 21.91
CA SER A 279 37.92 6.06 22.34
C SER A 279 39.19 6.79 21.91
N GLU A 280 39.27 8.10 22.09
CA GLU A 280 40.53 8.84 22.31
C GLU A 280 40.26 10.36 22.38
N GLY A 281 40.72 10.98 23.48
CA GLY A 281 41.32 12.33 23.50
C GLY A 281 40.46 13.54 23.17
#